data_AF-B9HVE5-F1
#
_entry.id   AF-B9HVE5-F1
#
_cell.length_a   1.000
_cell.length_b   1.000
_cell.length_c   1.000
_cell.angle_alpha   90.00
_cell.angle_beta   90.00
_cell.angle_gamma   90.00
#
_symmetry.space_group_name_H-M   'P 1'
#
loop_
_entity.id
_entity.type
_entity.pdbx_description
1 polymer ?
#
loop_
_entity_poly.entity_id
_entity_poly.type
_entity_poly.pdbx_seq_one_letter_code
_entity_poly.pdbx_strand_id
1 'polypeptide(L)' 'MSKSCKGLALELVKCLSESDCIKMEDRPYKECAGEKSPSIPSECVGLRETYFNCKRGQVDMRARIRGNKGY' A
#
# COMPACT_ATOMS: atom_id res chain seq x y z
N MET A 1 14.88 -2.62 5.23
CA MET A 1 13.54 -3.10 4.79
C MET A 1 13.74 -4.16 3.72
N SER A 2 13.24 -5.39 3.90
CA SER A 2 13.32 -6.45 2.89
C SER A 2 12.67 -6.00 1.57
N LYS A 3 13.26 -6.38 0.44
CA LYS A 3 12.84 -5.94 -0.91
C LYS A 3 11.45 -6.43 -1.31
N SER A 4 10.90 -7.45 -0.64
CA SER A 4 9.68 -8.19 -0.99
C SER A 4 8.36 -7.41 -1.00
N CYS A 5 8.35 -6.12 -0.61
CA CYS A 5 7.16 -5.28 -0.71
C CYS A 5 7.45 -3.93 -1.40
N LYS A 6 8.63 -3.76 -2.03
CA LYS A 6 9.11 -2.47 -2.51
C LYS A 6 8.21 -1.83 -3.58
N GLY A 7 8.06 -2.43 -4.74
CA GLY A 7 7.06 -2.02 -5.73
C GLY A 7 5.58 -2.12 -5.32
N LEU A 8 5.16 -2.80 -4.24
CA LEU A 8 3.76 -2.77 -3.77
C LEU A 8 3.58 -1.39 -3.13
N ALA A 9 4.64 -0.91 -2.46
CA ALA A 9 4.74 0.48 -2.06
C ALA A 9 4.81 1.42 -3.28
N LEU A 10 5.55 1.10 -4.35
CA LEU A 10 5.61 1.98 -5.54
C LEU A 10 4.26 2.05 -6.26
N GLU A 11 3.58 0.93 -6.45
CA GLU A 11 2.24 0.86 -7.04
C GLU A 11 1.23 1.63 -6.19
N LEU A 12 1.26 1.44 -4.86
CA LEU A 12 0.41 2.19 -3.96
C LEU A 12 0.68 3.69 -4.02
N VAL A 13 1.94 4.11 -4.03
CA VAL A 13 2.32 5.53 -4.15
C VAL A 13 1.87 6.09 -5.50
N LYS A 14 2.07 5.35 -6.59
CA LYS A 14 1.60 5.76 -7.92
C LYS A 14 0.08 5.93 -7.93
N CYS A 15 -0.66 4.96 -7.40
CA CYS A 15 -2.11 5.01 -7.32
C CYS A 15 -2.60 6.22 -6.51
N LEU A 16 -2.02 6.45 -5.32
CA LEU A 16 -2.35 7.60 -4.48
C LEU A 16 -1.95 8.93 -5.12
N SER A 17 -0.85 8.99 -5.88
CA SER A 17 -0.45 10.20 -6.60
C SER A 17 -1.48 10.64 -7.64
N GLU A 18 -2.29 9.70 -8.10
CA GLU A 18 -3.34 9.94 -9.08
C GLU A 18 -4.69 10.27 -8.47
N SER A 19 -4.88 10.08 -7.16
CA SER A 19 -6.15 10.26 -6.46
C SER A 19 -6.44 11.71 -6.06
N ASP A 20 -7.72 12.01 -5.84
CA ASP A 20 -8.19 13.35 -5.46
C ASP A 20 -7.64 13.78 -4.10
N CYS A 21 -7.44 12.84 -3.18
CA CYS A 21 -6.83 13.12 -1.86
C CYS A 21 -5.46 13.81 -1.98
N ILE A 22 -4.67 13.50 -3.02
CA ILE A 22 -3.36 14.16 -3.24
C ILE A 22 -3.47 15.30 -4.24
N LYS A 23 -4.15 15.09 -5.37
CA LYS A 23 -4.21 16.10 -6.44
C LYS A 23 -5.07 17.31 -6.09
N MET A 24 -6.17 17.09 -5.37
CA MET A 24 -7.20 18.11 -5.11
C MET A 24 -7.12 18.63 -3.68
N GLU A 25 -6.95 17.73 -2.71
CA GLU A 25 -6.89 18.09 -1.28
C GLU A 25 -5.46 18.45 -0.81
N ASP A 26 -4.42 18.20 -1.63
CA ASP A 26 -2.99 18.42 -1.32
C ASP A 26 -2.54 17.80 0.01
N ARG A 27 -3.12 16.63 0.35
CA ARG A 27 -2.84 15.94 1.60
C ARG A 27 -1.62 15.03 1.47
N PRO A 28 -0.87 14.83 2.56
CA PRO A 28 0.31 13.96 2.51
C PRO A 28 -0.10 12.50 2.26
N TYR A 29 0.71 11.78 1.48
CA TYR A 29 0.50 10.36 1.15
C TYR A 29 0.17 9.47 2.36
N LYS A 30 0.75 9.77 3.52
CA LYS A 30 0.54 9.00 4.75
C LYS A 30 -0.90 9.11 5.26
N GLU A 31 -1.52 10.27 5.12
CA GLU A 31 -2.91 10.49 5.48
C GLU A 31 -3.85 9.80 4.48
N CYS A 32 -3.63 10.02 3.18
CA CYS A 32 -4.41 9.35 2.14
C CYS A 32 -4.29 7.82 2.25
N ALA A 33 -3.09 7.27 2.46
CA ALA A 33 -2.93 5.83 2.65
C ALA A 33 -3.72 5.30 3.87
N GLY A 34 -4.05 6.11 4.87
CA GLY A 34 -4.84 5.70 6.03
C GLY A 34 -6.35 5.66 5.79
N GLU A 35 -6.85 6.34 4.76
CA GLU A 35 -8.27 6.63 4.62
C GLU A 35 -9.04 5.66 3.71
N LYS A 36 -10.34 5.52 3.97
CA LYS A 36 -11.31 4.86 3.08
C LYS A 36 -12.34 5.90 2.62
N SER A 37 -11.85 7.07 2.19
CA SER A 37 -12.68 8.16 1.69
C SER A 37 -13.07 7.90 0.23
N PRO A 38 -14.16 8.51 -0.26
CA PRO A 38 -14.49 8.50 -1.69
C PRO A 38 -13.42 9.19 -2.56
N SER A 39 -12.54 10.03 -1.98
CA SER A 39 -11.40 10.65 -2.68
C SER A 39 -10.24 9.69 -2.96
N ILE A 40 -10.37 8.41 -2.59
CA ILE A 40 -9.41 7.35 -2.89
C ILE A 40 -10.09 6.26 -3.73
N PRO A 41 -9.57 5.97 -4.94
CA PRO A 41 -10.07 4.89 -5.76
C PRO A 41 -10.04 3.54 -5.04
N SER A 42 -11.04 2.69 -5.31
CA SER A 42 -11.13 1.33 -4.75
C SER A 42 -9.90 0.47 -5.09
N GLU A 43 -9.29 0.71 -6.25
CA GLU A 43 -8.02 0.09 -6.65
C GLU A 43 -6.89 0.39 -5.65
N CYS A 44 -6.72 1.67 -5.26
CA CYS A 44 -5.70 2.05 -4.29
C CYS A 44 -5.98 1.44 -2.91
N VAL A 45 -7.25 1.27 -2.54
CA VAL A 45 -7.65 0.57 -1.32
C VAL A 45 -7.22 -0.91 -1.36
N GLY A 46 -7.41 -1.58 -2.49
CA GLY A 46 -6.97 -2.97 -2.70
C GLY A 46 -5.44 -3.12 -2.68
N LEU A 47 -4.72 -2.20 -3.33
CA LEU A 47 -3.24 -2.15 -3.30
C LEU A 47 -2.73 -1.92 -1.88
N ARG A 48 -3.38 -1.05 -1.11
CA ARG A 48 -3.05 -0.82 0.30
C ARG A 48 -3.20 -2.09 1.13
N GLU A 49 -4.33 -2.79 1.00
CA GLU A 49 -4.57 -4.02 1.76
C GLU A 49 -3.52 -5.09 1.41
N THR A 50 -3.17 -5.19 0.13
CA THR A 50 -2.12 -6.10 -0.36
C THR A 50 -0.74 -5.71 0.20
N TYR A 51 -0.37 -4.44 0.15
CA TYR A 51 0.87 -3.92 0.72
C TYR A 51 0.93 -4.14 2.24
N PHE A 52 -0.15 -3.90 2.96
CA PHE A 52 -0.25 -4.15 4.39
C PHE A 52 -0.07 -5.63 4.73
N ASN A 53 -0.72 -6.52 3.98
CA ASN A 53 -0.57 -7.96 4.14
C ASN A 53 0.87 -8.42 3.85
N CYS A 54 1.51 -7.85 2.82
CA CYS A 54 2.92 -8.07 2.55
C CYS A 54 3.77 -7.61 3.75
N LYS A 55 3.60 -6.39 4.25
CA LYS A 55 4.33 -5.88 5.41
C LYS A 55 4.14 -6.75 6.66
N ARG A 56 2.93 -7.23 6.89
CA ARG A 56 2.60 -8.16 7.98
C ARG A 56 3.29 -9.50 7.82
N GLY A 57 3.34 -10.05 6.60
CA GLY A 57 4.03 -11.31 6.33
C GLY A 57 5.55 -11.23 6.51
N GLN A 58 6.18 -10.04 6.43
CA GLN A 58 7.62 -9.89 6.74
C GLN A 58 7.95 -10.19 8.22
N VAL A 59 6.98 -10.03 9.12
CA VAL A 59 7.15 -10.31 10.56
C VAL A 59 6.44 -11.59 11.00
N ASP A 60 5.69 -12.24 10.11
CA ASP A 60 5.04 -13.52 10.37
C ASP A 60 6.04 -14.68 10.23
N MET A 61 6.32 -15.37 11.33
CA MET A 61 7.22 -16.51 11.36
C MET A 61 6.77 -17.65 10.43
N ARG A 62 5.46 -17.80 10.17
CA ARG A 62 4.92 -18.81 9.25
C ARG A 62 5.28 -18.52 7.79
N ALA A 63 5.45 -17.24 7.44
CA ALA A 63 5.85 -16.81 6.11
C ALA A 63 7.36 -16.93 5.86
N ARG A 64 8.18 -17.15 6.90
CA ARG A 64 9.65 -17.31 6.77
C ARG A 64 10.04 -18.47 5.87
N ILE A 65 9.28 -19.57 5.92
CA ILE A 65 9.55 -20.78 5.13
C ILE A 65 8.94 -20.67 3.73
N ARG A 66 7.69 -20.17 3.64
CA ARG A 66 6.92 -20.10 2.39
C ARG A 66 7.28 -18.91 1.51
N GLY A 67 7.99 -17.92 2.06
CA GLY A 67 8.16 -16.62 1.44
C GLY A 67 6.96 -15.72 1.68
N ASN A 68 7.23 -14.43 1.65
CA ASN A 68 6.20 -13.43 1.79
C ASN A 68 5.45 -13.23 0.48
N LYS A 69 4.14 -12.99 0.53
CA LYS A 69 3.35 -12.66 -0.65
C LYS A 69 3.57 -11.18 -0.99
N GLY A 70 4.48 -10.91 -1.91
CA GLY A 70 4.76 -9.59 -2.47
C GLY A 70 5.94 -9.68 -3.43
N TYR A 71 5.97 -8.82 -4.46
CA TYR A 71 7.05 -8.82 -5.45
C TYR A 71 8.30 -8.06 -4.94
#